data_AF-A0A960VND3-F1
#
_entry.id   AF-A0A960VND3-F1
#
_cell.length_a   1.000
_cell.length_b   1.000
_cell.length_c   1.000
_cell.angle_alpha   90.00
_cell.angle_beta   90.00
_cell.angle_gamma   90.00
#
_symmetry.space_group_name_H-M   'P 1'
#
loop_
_entity.id
_entity.type
_entity.pdbx_description
1 polymer ?
#
loop_
_entity_poly.entity_id
_entity_poly.type
_entity_poly.pdbx_seq_one_letter_code
_entity_poly.pdbx_strand_id
1 'polypeptide(L)'
;MTRFILLLGALAVLTGCGDNFPDEELHFGLEDKLRPYAVVIEPPEAAPGETVQVTLLLHAPAPDELDIAWRVALDYDIGLYEVDEIERDIRPLAVAAVPTADAEGFTTQTFAWTVPDSALLLTSALPDVIDDPILRELLAAAGLGGGGSPTRAEVDAALKALTPADIAAMPADLRAAVFAVVDRFACQVRLRATLDDGRAVDVTRNLTVRHTGRLGGANANHNTTLTTFAVVAVHGRDATETDLRDPAKPKSRYDFVSGGMAVADTLAVPFHDDWTYFLDLDSELETYGAPYEMGLTVREVRSLRWYYRRSDAPRADHAFFVTDAGDPAEMGDLDDQPRIDPPGAGAVYRIVAVPRDHRDDWVAYHAVPGTGLGVGVVRFVAP
;
A
#
# COMPACT_ATOMS: atom_id res chain seq x y z
N MET A 1 -31.55 30.87 -35.47
CA MET A 1 -30.18 31.12 -34.97
C MET A 1 -30.05 31.04 -33.45
N THR A 2 -31.06 31.43 -32.67
CA THR A 2 -30.99 31.49 -31.19
C THR A 2 -30.86 30.12 -30.49
N ARG A 3 -31.31 29.02 -31.11
CA ARG A 3 -31.21 27.66 -30.54
C ARG A 3 -29.85 26.98 -30.74
N PHE A 4 -29.03 27.46 -31.68
CA PHE A 4 -27.69 26.89 -31.95
C PHE A 4 -26.62 27.45 -31.01
N ILE A 5 -26.81 28.69 -30.53
CA ILE A 5 -25.90 29.36 -29.57
C ILE A 5 -26.04 28.76 -28.16
N LEU A 6 -27.24 28.33 -27.77
CA LEU A 6 -27.47 27.64 -26.49
C LEU A 6 -26.85 26.25 -26.44
N LEU A 7 -26.73 25.54 -27.58
CA LEU A 7 -26.09 24.23 -27.62
C LEU A 7 -24.57 24.32 -27.50
N LEU A 8 -23.94 25.36 -28.08
CA LEU A 8 -22.50 25.62 -27.95
C LEU A 8 -22.11 26.10 -26.53
N GLY A 9 -22.96 26.89 -25.87
CA GLY A 9 -22.78 27.26 -24.47
C GLY A 9 -22.91 26.07 -23.51
N ALA A 10 -23.83 25.13 -23.80
CA ALA A 10 -23.96 23.90 -23.01
C ALA A 10 -22.81 22.91 -23.26
N LEU A 11 -22.28 22.84 -24.49
CA LEU A 11 -21.10 22.01 -24.79
C LEU A 11 -19.83 22.56 -24.11
N ALA A 12 -19.65 23.88 -24.03
CA ALA A 12 -18.51 24.50 -23.34
C ALA A 12 -18.56 24.35 -21.80
N VAL A 13 -19.75 24.14 -21.23
CA VAL A 13 -19.92 23.83 -19.79
C VAL A 13 -19.71 22.33 -19.52
N LEU A 14 -19.93 21.46 -20.51
CA LEU A 14 -19.70 20.01 -20.40
C LEU A 14 -18.25 19.60 -20.68
N THR A 15 -17.42 20.47 -21.28
CA THR A 15 -15.96 20.28 -21.39
C THR A 15 -15.18 20.93 -20.24
N GLY A 16 -15.87 21.47 -19.22
CA GLY A 16 -15.26 22.21 -18.12
C GLY A 16 -15.20 21.47 -16.77
N CYS A 17 -15.54 20.18 -16.73
CA CYS A 17 -15.58 19.40 -15.48
C CYS A 17 -14.68 18.15 -15.50
N GLY A 18 -13.71 18.07 -16.41
CA GLY A 18 -12.80 16.92 -16.57
C GLY A 18 -11.33 17.16 -16.26
N ASP A 19 -10.80 18.37 -16.44
CA ASP A 19 -9.34 18.60 -16.54
C ASP A 19 -8.79 19.63 -15.52
N ASN A 20 -9.49 19.88 -14.41
CA ASN A 20 -8.97 20.72 -13.33
C ASN A 20 -8.84 19.92 -12.03
N PHE A 21 -8.16 18.79 -12.09
CA PHE A 21 -7.18 18.53 -11.02
C PHE A 21 -6.07 19.57 -11.23
N PRO A 22 -5.52 20.21 -10.19
CA PRO A 22 -4.48 21.20 -10.40
C PRO A 22 -3.22 20.49 -10.93
N ASP A 23 -3.06 20.49 -12.26
CA ASP A 23 -1.76 20.37 -12.93
C ASP A 23 -0.80 21.47 -12.44
N GLU A 24 -1.28 22.51 -11.75
CA GLU A 24 -0.42 23.48 -11.05
C GLU A 24 0.38 22.88 -9.85
N GLU A 25 0.24 21.58 -9.53
CA GLU A 25 1.12 20.89 -8.56
C GLU A 25 2.53 20.53 -9.11
N LEU A 26 2.85 20.91 -10.35
CA LEU A 26 4.08 20.61 -11.09
C LEU A 26 5.42 21.02 -10.43
N HIS A 27 5.43 21.95 -9.46
CA HIS A 27 6.68 22.57 -8.98
C HIS A 27 6.82 22.79 -7.47
N PHE A 28 6.22 21.95 -6.62
CA PHE A 28 6.28 22.23 -5.18
C PHE A 28 7.48 21.60 -4.48
N GLY A 29 8.40 22.47 -4.07
CA GLY A 29 9.41 22.20 -3.04
C GLY A 29 8.83 21.35 -1.91
N LEU A 30 9.36 20.14 -1.80
CA LEU A 30 8.85 19.05 -0.98
C LEU A 30 8.89 19.33 0.52
N GLU A 31 9.59 20.38 0.93
CA GLU A 31 9.93 20.64 2.32
C GLU A 31 8.81 21.24 3.15
N ASP A 32 8.00 22.11 2.55
CA ASP A 32 7.08 22.97 3.29
C ASP A 32 5.62 22.46 3.25
N LYS A 33 5.38 21.25 2.70
CA LYS A 33 4.04 20.66 2.57
C LYS A 33 3.90 19.37 3.37
N LEU A 34 2.72 19.14 3.93
CA LEU A 34 2.31 17.84 4.43
C LEU A 34 2.25 16.82 3.29
N ARG A 35 2.86 15.66 3.49
CA ARG A 35 2.95 14.57 2.52
C ARG A 35 2.76 13.23 3.22
N PRO A 36 1.54 12.67 3.22
CA PRO A 36 1.38 11.30 3.63
C PRO A 36 2.03 10.35 2.63
N TYR A 37 2.83 9.41 3.13
CA TYR A 37 3.42 8.38 2.30
C TYR A 37 2.55 7.13 2.29
N ALA A 38 2.24 6.61 3.48
CA ALA A 38 1.49 5.36 3.59
C ALA A 38 1.03 5.10 5.04
N VAL A 39 0.02 4.23 5.16
CA VAL A 39 -0.26 3.48 6.38
C VAL A 39 0.19 2.03 6.17
N VAL A 40 1.06 1.53 7.03
CA VAL A 40 1.57 0.15 7.07
C VAL A 40 0.86 -0.61 8.17
N ILE A 41 0.52 -1.87 7.90
CA ILE A 41 -0.12 -2.76 8.88
C ILE A 41 0.66 -4.07 8.93
N GLU A 42 1.09 -4.46 10.13
CA GLU A 42 1.88 -5.67 10.38
C GLU A 42 1.28 -6.49 11.54
N PRO A 43 0.93 -7.77 11.35
CA PRO A 43 0.90 -8.47 10.07
C PRO A 43 -0.16 -7.87 9.10
N PRO A 44 -0.01 -8.11 7.79
CA PRO A 44 -0.91 -7.58 6.77
C PRO A 44 -2.27 -8.26 6.68
N GLU A 45 -2.41 -9.37 7.39
CA GLU A 45 -3.65 -10.09 7.59
C GLU A 45 -3.74 -10.45 9.07
N ALA A 46 -4.95 -10.45 9.61
CA ALA A 46 -5.18 -10.80 11.02
C ALA A 46 -6.53 -11.47 11.20
N ALA A 47 -6.62 -12.38 12.17
CA ALA A 47 -7.88 -12.97 12.59
C ALA A 47 -8.64 -12.03 13.54
N PRO A 48 -9.98 -12.19 13.66
CA PRO A 48 -10.72 -11.55 14.73
C PRO A 48 -10.11 -11.86 16.11
N GLY A 49 -9.88 -10.82 16.91
CA GLY A 49 -9.22 -10.88 18.21
C GLY A 49 -7.69 -10.77 18.17
N GLU A 50 -7.06 -10.86 16.99
CA GLU A 50 -5.62 -10.62 16.85
C GLU A 50 -5.29 -9.13 16.83
N THR A 51 -4.05 -8.81 17.19
CA THR A 51 -3.55 -7.43 17.23
C THR A 51 -2.55 -7.22 16.11
N VAL A 52 -2.75 -6.13 15.38
CA VAL A 52 -1.83 -5.64 14.35
C VAL A 52 -1.15 -4.36 14.83
N GLN A 53 0.06 -4.14 14.35
CA GLN A 53 0.77 -2.88 14.46
C GLN A 53 0.42 -2.02 13.24
N VAL A 54 -0.10 -0.82 13.49
CA VAL A 54 -0.43 0.17 12.47
C VAL A 54 0.60 1.29 12.55
N THR A 55 1.22 1.63 11.42
CA THR A 55 2.21 2.70 11.33
C THR A 55 1.86 3.64 10.20
N LEU A 56 1.62 4.91 10.51
CA LEU A 56 1.54 5.98 9.52
C LEU A 56 2.93 6.54 9.29
N LEU A 57 3.30 6.71 8.03
CA LEU A 57 4.51 7.38 7.58
C LEU A 57 4.14 8.60 6.74
N LEU A 58 4.74 9.73 7.06
CA LEU A 58 4.52 10.99 6.34
C LEU A 58 5.72 11.92 6.48
N HIS A 59 5.76 12.96 5.64
CA HIS A 59 6.56 14.15 5.90
C HIS A 59 5.63 15.28 6.35
N ALA A 60 5.99 15.90 7.47
CA ALA A 60 5.30 17.07 8.01
C ALA A 60 6.34 18.15 8.32
N PRO A 61 6.21 19.36 7.76
CA PRO A 61 7.10 20.49 8.06
C PRO A 61 6.97 20.96 9.51
N ALA A 62 5.76 20.88 10.07
CA ALA A 62 5.43 21.27 11.44
C ALA A 62 4.71 20.11 12.15
N PRO A 63 5.42 19.04 12.55
CA PRO A 63 4.81 17.84 13.11
C PRO A 63 4.08 18.10 14.43
N ASP A 64 4.53 19.09 15.20
CA ASP A 64 3.91 19.47 16.48
C ASP A 64 2.53 20.15 16.31
N GLU A 65 2.22 20.65 15.11
CA GLU A 65 0.95 21.32 14.79
C GLU A 65 -0.03 20.38 14.07
N LEU A 66 0.39 19.16 13.74
CA LEU A 66 -0.39 18.21 12.95
C LEU A 66 -1.45 17.52 13.82
N ASP A 67 -2.73 17.68 13.47
CA ASP A 67 -3.79 16.85 14.03
C ASP A 67 -3.98 15.59 13.19
N ILE A 68 -4.03 14.43 13.86
CA ILE A 68 -4.18 13.12 13.21
C ILE A 68 -5.38 12.39 13.83
N ALA A 69 -6.47 12.35 13.09
CA ALA A 69 -7.67 11.62 13.48
C ALA A 69 -7.73 10.25 12.82
N TRP A 70 -7.79 9.19 13.62
CA TRP A 70 -7.88 7.82 13.13
C TRP A 70 -9.30 7.28 13.16
N ARG A 71 -9.66 6.54 12.11
CA ARG A 71 -10.94 5.83 11.98
C ARG A 71 -10.72 4.45 11.38
N VAL A 72 -11.67 3.57 11.64
CA VAL A 72 -11.78 2.27 10.97
C VAL A 72 -13.20 2.07 10.44
N ALA A 73 -13.33 1.67 9.18
CA ALA A 73 -14.56 1.13 8.62
C ALA A 73 -14.53 -0.39 8.74
N LEU A 74 -15.46 -0.95 9.52
CA LEU A 74 -15.54 -2.40 9.76
C LEU A 74 -16.37 -3.13 8.70
N ASP A 75 -17.18 -2.39 7.94
CA ASP A 75 -17.83 -2.86 6.73
C ASP A 75 -17.21 -2.10 5.56
N TYR A 76 -16.22 -2.74 4.94
CA TYR A 76 -15.56 -2.22 3.75
C TYR A 76 -15.58 -3.28 2.64
N ASP A 77 -16.03 -2.86 1.46
CA ASP A 77 -16.02 -3.68 0.25
C ASP A 77 -15.78 -2.81 -0.98
N ILE A 78 -14.95 -3.31 -1.89
CA ILE A 78 -14.79 -2.77 -3.24
C ILE A 78 -15.50 -3.75 -4.15
N GLY A 79 -16.77 -3.47 -4.44
CA GLY A 79 -17.54 -4.30 -5.35
C GLY A 79 -16.79 -4.55 -6.67
N LEU A 80 -17.19 -5.57 -7.43
CA LEU A 80 -16.48 -6.07 -8.63
C LEU A 80 -16.09 -5.03 -9.70
N TYR A 81 -16.73 -3.86 -9.70
CA TYR A 81 -16.48 -2.78 -10.66
C TYR A 81 -16.00 -1.48 -10.01
N GLU A 82 -15.69 -1.49 -8.70
CA GLU A 82 -15.20 -0.34 -7.92
C GLU A 82 -16.17 0.88 -7.86
N VAL A 83 -17.32 0.81 -8.55
CA VAL A 83 -18.37 1.84 -8.52
C VAL A 83 -19.16 1.82 -7.21
N ASP A 84 -19.24 0.66 -6.56
CA ASP A 84 -20.00 0.43 -5.33
C ASP A 84 -19.05 0.28 -4.14
N GLU A 85 -18.16 1.24 -3.92
CA GLU A 85 -17.37 1.29 -2.69
C GLU A 85 -18.31 1.40 -1.49
N ILE A 86 -18.27 0.39 -0.62
CA ILE A 86 -19.00 0.40 0.64
C ILE A 86 -18.01 0.76 1.73
N GLU A 87 -18.30 1.83 2.46
CA GLU A 87 -17.62 2.18 3.69
C GLU A 87 -18.65 2.50 4.78
N ARG A 88 -18.86 1.55 5.69
CA ARG A 88 -19.88 1.60 6.75
C ARG A 88 -19.29 1.16 8.08
N ASP A 89 -20.10 1.31 9.13
CA ASP A 89 -19.70 1.02 10.52
C ASP A 89 -18.39 1.73 10.90
N ILE A 90 -18.27 2.99 10.49
CA ILE A 90 -17.08 3.82 10.72
C ILE A 90 -16.99 4.15 12.21
N ARG A 91 -15.88 3.77 12.83
CA ARG A 91 -15.62 4.00 14.25
C ARG A 91 -14.35 4.84 14.43
N PRO A 92 -14.36 5.82 15.34
CA PRO A 92 -13.13 6.50 15.71
C PRO A 92 -12.19 5.53 16.44
N LEU A 93 -10.90 5.64 16.17
CA LEU A 93 -9.86 4.95 16.91
C LEU A 93 -9.23 5.91 17.91
N ALA A 94 -9.27 5.55 19.19
CA ALA A 94 -8.57 6.30 20.23
C ALA A 94 -7.08 5.93 20.20
N VAL A 95 -6.29 6.74 19.50
CA VAL A 95 -4.83 6.55 19.38
C VAL A 95 -4.13 7.46 20.39
N ALA A 96 -3.49 6.85 21.40
CA ALA A 96 -2.71 7.58 22.39
C ALA A 96 -1.24 7.78 21.97
N ALA A 97 -0.81 7.16 20.88
CA ALA A 97 0.56 7.27 20.38
C ALA A 97 0.80 8.69 19.84
N VAL A 98 1.84 9.34 20.33
CA VAL A 98 2.27 10.65 19.84
C VAL A 98 3.11 10.45 18.58
N PRO A 99 2.88 11.21 17.50
CA PRO A 99 3.75 11.18 16.33
C PRO A 99 5.20 11.53 16.71
N THR A 100 6.15 10.80 16.15
CA THR A 100 7.59 11.08 16.30
C THR A 100 8.14 11.55 14.97
N ALA A 101 8.75 12.72 14.97
CA ALA A 101 9.41 13.27 13.80
C ALA A 101 10.93 13.33 13.99
N ASP A 102 11.68 13.13 12.91
CA ASP A 102 13.10 13.44 12.90
C ASP A 102 13.36 14.91 12.47
N ALA A 103 14.64 15.29 12.46
CA ALA A 103 15.06 16.64 12.08
C ALA A 103 14.70 17.02 10.63
N GLU A 104 14.35 16.04 9.80
CA GLU A 104 13.95 16.21 8.41
C GLU A 104 12.42 16.14 8.27
N GLY A 105 11.64 16.28 9.35
CA GLY A 105 10.17 16.28 9.30
C GLY A 105 9.55 14.93 8.91
N PHE A 106 10.37 13.88 8.74
CA PHE A 106 9.85 12.54 8.52
C PHE A 106 9.21 12.07 9.82
N THR A 107 7.90 11.94 9.77
CA THR A 107 7.04 11.72 10.92
C THR A 107 6.44 10.33 10.83
N THR A 108 6.49 9.64 11.95
CA THR A 108 5.89 8.32 12.12
C THR A 108 4.92 8.33 13.29
N GLN A 109 3.81 7.63 13.16
CA GLN A 109 2.92 7.36 14.29
C GLN A 109 2.56 5.88 14.27
N THR A 110 2.98 5.17 15.32
CA THR A 110 2.79 3.73 15.44
C THR A 110 1.93 3.39 16.65
N PHE A 111 0.92 2.55 16.45
CA PHE A 111 0.07 2.03 17.54
C PHE A 111 -0.37 0.59 17.27
N ALA A 112 -0.76 -0.10 18.32
CA ALA A 112 -1.37 -1.43 18.23
C ALA A 112 -2.89 -1.30 18.12
N TRP A 113 -3.50 -2.07 17.23
CA TRP A 113 -4.95 -2.16 17.08
C TRP A 113 -5.39 -3.63 17.06
N THR A 114 -6.37 -3.96 17.91
CA THR A 114 -6.95 -5.30 17.96
C THR A 114 -8.17 -5.36 17.05
N VAL A 115 -8.16 -6.31 16.11
CA VAL A 115 -9.30 -6.58 15.23
C VAL A 115 -10.49 -7.01 16.10
N PRO A 116 -11.63 -6.29 16.07
CA PRO A 116 -12.79 -6.67 16.86
C PRO A 116 -13.27 -8.07 16.47
N ASP A 117 -13.66 -8.87 17.47
CA ASP A 117 -14.26 -10.19 17.22
C ASP A 117 -15.46 -10.11 16.27
N SER A 118 -16.18 -8.99 16.25
CA SER A 118 -17.34 -8.79 15.40
C SER A 118 -17.03 -8.38 13.96
N ALA A 119 -15.77 -8.20 13.56
CA ALA A 119 -15.42 -7.63 12.25
C ALA A 119 -16.09 -8.36 11.07
N LEU A 120 -15.99 -9.70 11.05
CA LEU A 120 -16.64 -10.55 10.03
C LEU A 120 -18.18 -10.54 10.09
N LEU A 121 -18.77 -10.12 11.20
CA LEU A 121 -20.22 -10.05 11.35
C LEU A 121 -20.80 -8.74 10.86
N LEU A 122 -19.97 -7.71 10.70
CA LEU A 122 -20.38 -6.37 10.28
C LEU A 122 -20.24 -6.18 8.77
N THR A 123 -19.36 -6.93 8.11
CA THR A 123 -19.16 -6.85 6.67
C THR A 123 -20.41 -7.23 5.87
N SER A 124 -20.74 -6.39 4.90
CA SER A 124 -21.79 -6.61 3.91
C SER A 124 -21.35 -7.48 2.74
N ALA A 125 -20.04 -7.71 2.58
CA ALA A 125 -19.46 -8.58 1.55
C ALA A 125 -19.86 -10.06 1.72
N LEU A 126 -20.17 -10.47 2.96
CA LEU A 126 -20.58 -11.84 3.27
C LEU A 126 -22.09 -11.92 3.42
N PRO A 127 -22.80 -12.82 2.70
CA PRO A 127 -24.24 -12.98 2.85
C PRO A 127 -24.60 -13.52 4.23
N ASP A 128 -25.77 -13.12 4.76
CA ASP A 128 -26.24 -13.57 6.08
C ASP A 128 -26.47 -15.09 6.14
N VAL A 129 -26.91 -15.68 5.03
CA VAL A 129 -27.05 -17.14 4.84
C VAL A 129 -26.07 -17.57 3.77
N ILE A 130 -25.22 -18.54 4.09
CA ILE A 130 -24.20 -19.05 3.18
C ILE A 130 -24.66 -20.40 2.66
N ASP A 131 -25.38 -20.39 1.55
CA ASP A 131 -25.82 -21.62 0.90
C ASP A 131 -24.70 -22.20 0.02
N ASP A 132 -23.63 -22.64 0.67
CA ASP A 132 -22.54 -23.34 0.04
C ASP A 132 -22.55 -24.82 0.47
N PRO A 133 -22.76 -25.77 -0.45
CA PRO A 133 -22.78 -27.21 -0.14
C PRO A 133 -21.48 -27.70 0.49
N ILE A 134 -20.33 -27.16 0.07
CA ILE A 134 -19.01 -27.53 0.59
C ILE A 134 -18.87 -27.05 2.03
N LEU A 135 -19.28 -25.82 2.31
CA LEU A 135 -19.30 -25.28 3.68
C LEU A 135 -20.20 -26.11 4.61
N ARG A 136 -21.38 -26.53 4.13
CA ARG A 136 -22.30 -27.39 4.90
C ARG A 136 -21.68 -28.73 5.25
N GLU A 137 -21.08 -29.41 4.28
CA GLU A 137 -20.40 -30.69 4.48
C GLU A 137 -19.21 -30.55 5.45
N LEU A 138 -18.45 -29.45 5.34
CA LEU A 138 -17.32 -29.18 6.21
C LEU A 138 -17.72 -28.93 7.66
N LEU A 139 -18.72 -28.07 7.89
CA LEU A 139 -19.24 -27.83 9.24
C LEU A 139 -19.76 -29.14 9.84
N ALA A 140 -20.56 -29.90 9.09
CA ALA A 140 -21.09 -31.18 9.54
C ALA A 140 -19.98 -32.19 9.88
N ALA A 141 -18.93 -32.29 9.05
CA ALA A 141 -17.77 -33.16 9.30
C ALA A 141 -16.97 -32.74 10.54
N ALA A 142 -16.93 -31.43 10.85
CA ALA A 142 -16.33 -30.90 12.06
C ALA A 142 -17.24 -31.02 13.30
N GLY A 143 -18.47 -31.54 13.16
CA GLY A 143 -19.46 -31.57 14.24
C GLY A 143 -20.04 -30.18 14.59
N LEU A 144 -19.92 -29.22 13.66
CA LEU A 144 -20.35 -27.85 13.77
C LEU A 144 -21.59 -27.63 12.89
N GLY A 145 -22.51 -26.77 13.33
CA GLY A 145 -23.72 -26.43 12.55
C GLY A 145 -24.91 -27.39 12.71
N GLY A 146 -26.10 -26.90 12.34
CA GLY A 146 -27.35 -27.67 12.26
C GLY A 146 -27.57 -28.23 10.85
N GLY A 147 -28.57 -29.12 10.66
CA GLY A 147 -28.88 -29.74 9.36
C GLY A 147 -29.38 -28.81 8.24
N GLY A 148 -29.26 -27.48 8.38
CA GLY A 148 -29.68 -26.46 7.41
C GLY A 148 -28.51 -25.66 6.82
N SER A 149 -28.81 -24.63 6.02
CA SER A 149 -27.78 -23.70 5.52
C SER A 149 -27.27 -22.81 6.67
N PRO A 150 -25.95 -22.78 6.92
CA PRO A 150 -25.40 -22.05 8.04
C PRO A 150 -25.49 -20.54 7.82
N THR A 151 -25.75 -19.82 8.91
CA THR A 151 -25.68 -18.36 8.94
C THR A 151 -24.24 -17.89 9.11
N ARG A 152 -23.94 -16.65 8.68
CA ARG A 152 -22.63 -16.00 8.90
C ARG A 152 -22.18 -16.07 10.37
N ALA A 153 -23.11 -15.86 11.30
CA ALA A 153 -22.84 -15.94 12.73
C ALA A 153 -22.48 -17.37 13.21
N GLU A 154 -23.13 -18.40 12.68
CA GLU A 154 -22.82 -19.79 12.99
C GLU A 154 -21.45 -20.20 12.45
N VAL A 155 -21.10 -19.74 11.23
CA VAL A 155 -19.78 -19.98 10.63
C VAL A 155 -18.67 -19.30 11.44
N ASP A 156 -18.83 -18.02 11.76
CA ASP A 156 -17.86 -17.28 12.58
C ASP A 156 -17.68 -17.93 13.97
N ALA A 157 -18.76 -18.32 14.63
CA ALA A 157 -18.71 -19.02 15.91
C ALA A 157 -18.01 -20.38 15.80
N ALA A 158 -18.30 -21.14 14.74
CA ALA A 158 -17.66 -22.42 14.45
C ALA A 158 -16.14 -22.27 14.24
N LEU A 159 -15.73 -21.31 13.41
CA LEU A 159 -14.30 -21.05 13.13
C LEU A 159 -13.54 -20.58 14.38
N LYS A 160 -14.16 -19.78 15.24
CA LYS A 160 -13.56 -19.34 16.51
C LYS A 160 -13.40 -20.47 17.54
N ALA A 161 -14.28 -21.48 17.49
CA ALA A 161 -14.25 -22.63 18.38
C ALA A 161 -13.16 -23.65 17.99
N LEU A 162 -12.79 -23.70 16.71
CA LEU A 162 -11.71 -24.56 16.22
C LEU A 162 -10.34 -24.08 16.73
N THR A 163 -9.48 -25.04 17.05
CA THR A 163 -8.08 -24.80 17.42
C THR A 163 -7.13 -25.38 16.38
N PRO A 164 -5.86 -24.91 16.31
CA PRO A 164 -4.85 -25.54 15.46
C PRO A 164 -4.69 -27.05 15.70
N ALA A 165 -4.90 -27.52 16.93
CA ALA A 165 -4.84 -28.94 17.26
C ALA A 165 -6.00 -29.74 16.63
N ASP A 166 -7.20 -29.16 16.62
CA ASP A 166 -8.37 -29.78 15.97
C ASP A 166 -8.13 -29.91 14.47
N ILE A 167 -7.62 -28.86 13.83
CA ILE A 167 -7.28 -28.85 12.40
C ILE A 167 -6.17 -29.86 12.08
N ALA A 168 -5.14 -29.95 12.92
CA ALA A 168 -4.04 -30.89 12.74
C ALA A 168 -4.48 -32.36 12.84
N ALA A 169 -5.54 -32.65 13.61
CA ALA A 169 -6.10 -33.99 13.76
C ALA A 169 -7.03 -34.41 12.60
N MET A 170 -7.43 -33.47 11.73
CA MET A 170 -8.29 -33.77 10.59
C MET A 170 -7.54 -34.53 9.47
N PRO A 171 -8.26 -35.36 8.68
CA PRO A 171 -7.76 -35.89 7.41
C PRO A 171 -7.22 -34.78 6.50
N ALA A 172 -6.19 -35.07 5.70
CA ALA A 172 -5.47 -34.05 4.92
C ALA A 172 -6.35 -33.34 3.88
N ASP A 173 -7.26 -34.08 3.25
CA ASP A 173 -8.29 -33.60 2.32
C ASP A 173 -9.29 -32.68 3.03
N LEU A 174 -9.77 -33.08 4.21
CA LEU A 174 -10.68 -32.26 5.01
C LEU A 174 -9.99 -30.96 5.46
N ARG A 175 -8.74 -31.04 5.91
CA ARG A 175 -7.94 -29.87 6.30
C ARG A 175 -7.75 -28.88 5.15
N ALA A 176 -7.43 -29.36 3.94
CA ALA A 176 -7.29 -28.51 2.76
C ALA A 176 -8.62 -27.81 2.41
N ALA A 177 -9.73 -28.53 2.53
CA ALA A 177 -11.06 -27.98 2.30
C ALA A 177 -11.47 -26.94 3.35
N VAL A 178 -11.10 -27.13 4.63
CA VAL A 178 -11.31 -26.12 5.69
C VAL A 178 -10.57 -24.83 5.37
N PHE A 179 -9.29 -24.90 5.00
CA PHE A 179 -8.55 -23.68 4.65
C PHE A 179 -9.13 -22.97 3.42
N ALA A 180 -9.54 -23.71 2.39
CA ALA A 180 -10.22 -23.14 1.23
C ALA A 180 -11.53 -22.42 1.59
N VAL A 181 -12.25 -22.90 2.60
CA VAL A 181 -13.45 -22.22 3.12
C VAL A 181 -13.10 -20.98 3.95
N VAL A 182 -12.09 -21.07 4.80
CA VAL A 182 -11.65 -19.92 5.62
C VAL A 182 -11.21 -18.76 4.73
N ASP A 183 -10.52 -19.05 3.63
CA ASP A 183 -10.10 -18.02 2.67
C ASP A 183 -11.29 -17.36 1.95
N ARG A 184 -12.38 -18.12 1.73
CA ARG A 184 -13.64 -17.59 1.17
C ARG A 184 -14.46 -16.82 2.20
N PHE A 185 -14.23 -17.06 3.48
CA PHE A 185 -14.89 -16.39 4.60
C PHE A 185 -13.97 -15.34 5.23
N ALA A 186 -13.37 -14.54 4.37
CA ALA A 186 -12.56 -13.37 4.72
C ALA A 186 -13.36 -12.09 4.45
N CYS A 187 -12.99 -10.99 5.11
CA CYS A 187 -13.48 -9.67 4.77
C CYS A 187 -12.36 -8.65 4.80
N GLN A 188 -12.63 -7.43 4.36
CA GLN A 188 -11.70 -6.33 4.51
C GLN A 188 -12.26 -5.30 5.49
N VAL A 189 -11.35 -4.66 6.22
CA VAL A 189 -11.64 -3.44 6.99
C VAL A 189 -10.70 -2.35 6.50
N ARG A 190 -11.12 -1.09 6.59
CA ARG A 190 -10.29 0.04 6.15
C ARG A 190 -9.92 0.93 7.33
N LEU A 191 -8.63 1.08 7.57
CA LEU A 191 -8.10 2.12 8.45
C LEU A 191 -7.89 3.41 7.67
N ARG A 192 -8.21 4.53 8.31
CA ARG A 192 -8.04 5.88 7.77
C ARG A 192 -7.35 6.77 8.79
N ALA A 193 -6.30 7.44 8.36
CA ALA A 193 -5.75 8.61 9.04
C ALA A 193 -6.20 9.85 8.28
N THR A 194 -6.91 10.75 8.96
CA THR A 194 -7.21 12.09 8.46
C THR A 194 -6.21 13.04 9.10
N LEU A 195 -5.40 13.69 8.27
CA LEU A 195 -4.39 14.66 8.65
C LEU A 195 -4.94 16.06 8.41
N ASP A 196 -4.83 16.96 9.38
CA ASP A 196 -5.27 18.35 9.23
C ASP A 196 -4.14 19.33 9.57
N ASP A 197 -3.73 20.11 8.57
CA ASP A 197 -2.78 21.23 8.67
C ASP A 197 -3.42 22.57 8.19
N GLY A 198 -4.76 22.63 8.17
CA GLY A 198 -5.55 23.66 7.49
C GLY A 198 -6.22 23.15 6.21
N ARG A 199 -5.81 21.97 5.71
CA ARG A 199 -6.54 21.15 4.74
C ARG A 199 -6.57 19.70 5.23
N ALA A 200 -7.74 19.07 5.12
CA ALA A 200 -7.87 17.65 5.45
C ALA A 200 -7.32 16.78 4.32
N VAL A 201 -6.36 15.91 4.65
CA VAL A 201 -5.82 14.89 3.75
C VAL A 201 -6.06 13.51 4.35
N ASP A 202 -6.73 12.64 3.60
CA ASP A 202 -7.00 11.27 4.02
C ASP A 202 -5.95 10.29 3.47
N VAL A 203 -5.51 9.39 4.34
CA VAL A 203 -4.64 8.26 4.00
C VAL A 203 -5.32 7.00 4.47
N THR A 204 -5.49 6.04 3.58
CA THR A 204 -6.28 4.84 3.87
C THR A 204 -5.50 3.57 3.59
N ARG A 205 -5.71 2.56 4.43
CA ARG A 205 -5.16 1.23 4.23
C ARG A 205 -6.15 0.16 4.64
N ASN A 206 -6.30 -0.83 3.77
CA ASN A 206 -7.14 -1.99 4.03
C ASN A 206 -6.35 -3.05 4.80
N LEU A 207 -7.05 -3.79 5.66
CA LEU A 207 -6.56 -5.00 6.33
C LEU A 207 -7.50 -6.14 5.96
N THR A 208 -6.92 -7.25 5.50
CA THR A 208 -7.68 -8.50 5.30
C THR A 208 -7.88 -9.19 6.65
N VAL A 209 -9.13 -9.46 6.98
CA VAL A 209 -9.52 -10.18 8.20
C VAL A 209 -9.92 -11.61 7.84
N ARG A 210 -9.21 -12.60 8.38
CA ARG A 210 -9.49 -14.03 8.14
C ARG A 210 -8.98 -14.94 9.25
N HIS A 211 -9.59 -16.11 9.42
CA HIS A 211 -9.25 -17.05 10.50
C HIS A 211 -8.03 -17.95 10.20
N THR A 212 -7.40 -17.86 9.00
CA THR A 212 -6.37 -18.80 8.54
C THR A 212 -5.18 -18.91 9.51
N GLY A 213 -4.63 -17.77 9.95
CA GLY A 213 -3.50 -17.73 10.91
C GLY A 213 -3.84 -18.32 12.27
N ARG A 214 -5.01 -17.96 12.81
CA ARG A 214 -5.53 -18.49 14.09
C ARG A 214 -5.64 -20.01 14.08
N LEU A 215 -5.94 -20.60 12.93
CA LEU A 215 -6.11 -22.05 12.75
C LEU A 215 -4.81 -22.80 12.44
N GLY A 216 -3.66 -22.12 12.52
CA GLY A 216 -2.34 -22.71 12.25
C GLY A 216 -2.05 -22.89 10.76
N GLY A 217 -2.82 -22.22 9.89
CA GLY A 217 -2.48 -22.08 8.48
C GLY A 217 -1.29 -21.15 8.29
N ALA A 218 -0.64 -21.25 7.12
CA ALA A 218 0.34 -20.24 6.75
C ALA A 218 -0.40 -18.91 6.54
N ASN A 219 -0.02 -17.86 7.27
CA ASN A 219 -0.33 -16.49 6.89
C ASN A 219 0.50 -16.18 5.66
N ALA A 220 0.01 -16.56 4.49
CA ALA A 220 0.58 -16.11 3.23
C ALA A 220 0.19 -14.64 3.09
N ASN A 221 1.19 -13.75 3.13
CA ASN A 221 0.98 -12.38 2.74
C ASN A 221 0.72 -12.37 1.23
N HIS A 222 -0.54 -12.25 0.81
CA HIS A 222 -0.92 -12.25 -0.61
C HIS A 222 -0.75 -10.91 -1.31
N ASN A 223 -0.14 -9.97 -0.61
CA ASN A 223 -0.01 -8.62 -1.07
C ASN A 223 1.39 -8.43 -1.62
N THR A 224 1.49 -7.55 -2.61
CA THR A 224 2.76 -7.15 -3.19
C THR A 224 3.79 -6.85 -2.10
N THR A 225 4.97 -7.43 -2.14
CA THR A 225 6.06 -7.08 -1.22
C THR A 225 7.20 -6.44 -2.00
N LEU A 226 7.71 -5.32 -1.50
CA LEU A 226 8.96 -4.77 -1.98
C LEU A 226 10.07 -5.61 -1.36
N THR A 227 10.76 -6.39 -2.19
CA THR A 227 11.82 -7.30 -1.72
C THR A 227 13.12 -6.54 -1.57
N THR A 228 13.48 -5.72 -2.56
CA THR A 228 14.64 -4.83 -2.51
C THR A 228 14.39 -3.54 -3.29
N PHE A 229 15.05 -2.47 -2.88
CA PHE A 229 15.27 -1.30 -3.73
C PHE A 229 16.76 -1.01 -3.79
N ALA A 230 17.21 -0.40 -4.88
CA ALA A 230 18.63 -0.21 -5.17
C ALA A 230 18.88 1.10 -5.92
N VAL A 231 20.12 1.56 -5.83
CA VAL A 231 20.66 2.54 -6.77
C VAL A 231 21.47 1.76 -7.82
N VAL A 232 21.15 1.95 -9.10
CA VAL A 232 21.91 1.40 -10.23
C VAL A 232 22.65 2.53 -10.91
N ALA A 233 23.98 2.48 -10.86
CA ALA A 233 24.85 3.39 -11.59
C ALA A 233 25.20 2.79 -12.96
N VAL A 234 24.78 3.46 -14.03
CA VAL A 234 25.17 3.15 -15.40
C VAL A 234 26.39 3.99 -15.76
N HIS A 235 27.43 3.34 -16.29
CA HIS A 235 28.67 4.02 -16.64
C HIS A 235 28.46 4.80 -17.95
N GLY A 236 28.44 6.13 -17.86
CA GLY A 236 28.11 7.04 -18.95
C GLY A 236 27.13 8.12 -18.50
N ARG A 237 27.46 9.38 -18.77
CA ARG A 237 26.69 10.57 -18.32
C ARG A 237 25.37 10.79 -19.07
N ASP A 238 25.25 10.21 -20.27
CA ASP A 238 24.06 10.32 -21.13
C ASP A 238 23.29 8.99 -21.17
N ALA A 239 23.39 8.17 -20.13
CA ALA A 239 22.65 6.91 -20.06
C ALA A 239 21.16 7.17 -19.83
N THR A 240 20.33 6.28 -20.37
CA THR A 240 18.87 6.34 -20.30
C THR A 240 18.32 5.11 -19.59
N GLU A 241 17.02 5.10 -19.23
CA GLU A 241 16.36 3.94 -18.64
C GLU A 241 16.54 2.68 -19.50
N THR A 242 16.55 2.83 -20.84
CA THR A 242 16.76 1.68 -21.74
C THR A 242 18.11 0.99 -21.54
N ASP A 243 19.13 1.73 -21.10
CA ASP A 243 20.46 1.20 -20.79
C ASP A 243 20.46 0.35 -19.51
N LEU A 244 19.48 0.53 -18.61
CA LEU A 244 19.30 -0.34 -17.44
C LEU A 244 19.02 -1.78 -17.85
N ARG A 245 18.37 -1.98 -19.00
CA ARG A 245 17.99 -3.31 -19.52
C ARG A 245 19.02 -3.89 -20.49
N ASP A 246 19.99 -3.09 -20.97
CA ASP A 246 21.03 -3.56 -21.89
C ASP A 246 22.14 -4.34 -21.15
N PRO A 247 22.31 -5.66 -21.37
CA PRO A 247 23.36 -6.43 -20.71
C PRO A 247 24.79 -6.02 -21.12
N ALA A 248 24.97 -5.28 -22.22
CA ALA A 248 26.27 -4.82 -22.68
C ALA A 248 26.74 -3.53 -21.97
N LYS A 249 25.84 -2.80 -21.29
CA LYS A 249 26.19 -1.58 -20.57
C LYS A 249 26.82 -1.90 -19.21
N PRO A 250 28.04 -1.41 -18.92
CA PRO A 250 28.64 -1.57 -17.59
C PRO A 250 27.79 -0.86 -16.54
N LYS A 251 27.45 -1.60 -15.48
CA LYS A 251 26.55 -1.16 -14.41
C LYS A 251 27.08 -1.58 -13.05
N SER A 252 26.83 -0.76 -12.03
CA SER A 252 27.10 -1.07 -10.63
C SER A 252 25.79 -0.94 -9.86
N ARG A 253 25.42 -1.98 -9.11
CA ARG A 253 24.18 -2.03 -8.33
C ARG A 253 24.50 -1.93 -6.85
N TYR A 254 23.77 -1.08 -6.15
CA TYR A 254 23.91 -0.82 -4.72
C TYR A 254 22.55 -1.07 -4.07
N ASP A 255 22.38 -2.26 -3.50
CA ASP A 255 21.12 -2.69 -2.88
C ASP A 255 20.97 -2.17 -1.46
N PHE A 256 19.76 -1.78 -1.09
CA PHE A 256 19.37 -1.67 0.31
C PHE A 256 19.12 -3.08 0.86
N VAL A 257 19.77 -3.42 1.97
CA VAL A 257 19.58 -4.73 2.61
C VAL A 257 18.28 -4.67 3.41
N SER A 258 17.18 -5.20 2.89
CA SER A 258 15.89 -5.14 3.56
C SER A 258 15.88 -6.02 4.83
N GLY A 259 15.91 -5.36 5.99
CA GLY A 259 15.78 -5.97 7.32
C GLY A 259 14.41 -5.78 7.98
N GLY A 260 13.38 -5.48 7.19
CA GLY A 260 12.07 -5.01 7.67
C GLY A 260 11.98 -3.49 7.82
N MET A 261 10.88 -3.00 8.37
CA MET A 261 10.52 -1.58 8.49
C MET A 261 11.44 -0.75 9.43
N ALA A 262 12.60 -1.30 9.82
CA ALA A 262 13.51 -0.69 10.78
C ALA A 262 14.48 0.28 10.08
N VAL A 263 14.31 1.56 10.39
CA VAL A 263 15.32 2.65 10.40
C VAL A 263 16.28 2.70 9.20
N ALA A 264 15.98 3.62 8.28
CA ALA A 264 16.86 4.18 7.24
C ALA A 264 18.30 3.63 7.18
N ASP A 265 18.46 2.48 6.51
CA ASP A 265 19.78 2.08 6.06
C ASP A 265 20.35 3.20 5.20
N THR A 266 21.57 3.64 5.54
CA THR A 266 22.29 4.61 4.73
C THR A 266 23.13 3.84 3.72
N LEU A 267 22.74 3.90 2.46
CA LEU A 267 23.48 3.35 1.34
C LEU A 267 24.55 4.36 0.90
N ALA A 268 25.82 3.97 1.01
CA ALA A 268 26.92 4.75 0.47
C ALA A 268 27.16 4.40 -1.00
N VAL A 269 26.99 5.38 -1.90
CA VAL A 269 27.17 5.21 -3.35
C VAL A 269 28.35 6.07 -3.81
N PRO A 270 29.39 5.51 -4.44
CA PRO A 270 30.47 6.27 -5.04
C PRO A 270 29.98 7.24 -6.11
N PHE A 271 30.33 8.51 -5.97
CA PHE A 271 30.00 9.55 -6.94
C PHE A 271 31.07 9.69 -8.02
N HIS A 272 30.65 9.61 -9.27
CA HIS A 272 31.45 9.75 -10.47
C HIS A 272 30.75 10.71 -11.43
N ASP A 273 31.43 11.77 -11.86
CA ASP A 273 30.88 12.80 -12.76
C ASP A 273 30.47 12.25 -14.14
N ASP A 274 30.96 11.06 -14.50
CA ASP A 274 30.71 10.39 -15.77
C ASP A 274 29.66 9.27 -15.68
N TRP A 275 29.00 9.08 -14.54
CA TRP A 275 27.98 8.06 -14.34
C TRP A 275 26.58 8.68 -14.27
N THR A 276 25.58 7.85 -14.60
CA THR A 276 24.17 8.17 -14.41
C THR A 276 23.57 7.23 -13.38
N TYR A 277 22.78 7.76 -12.44
CA TYR A 277 22.23 7.00 -11.32
C TYR A 277 20.72 6.86 -11.46
N PHE A 278 20.23 5.63 -11.38
CA PHE A 278 18.82 5.31 -11.44
C PHE A 278 18.38 4.65 -10.14
N LEU A 279 17.12 4.85 -9.80
CA LEU A 279 16.47 4.03 -8.80
C LEU A 279 15.86 2.80 -9.45
N ASP A 280 16.13 1.65 -8.85
CA ASP A 280 15.61 0.38 -9.31
C ASP A 280 15.01 -0.41 -8.15
N LEU A 281 14.02 -1.22 -8.48
CA LEU A 281 13.24 -1.99 -7.54
C LEU A 281 13.13 -3.42 -8.03
N ASP A 282 13.41 -4.35 -7.14
CA ASP A 282 12.96 -5.72 -7.32
C ASP A 282 11.68 -5.92 -6.52
N SER A 283 10.70 -6.54 -7.15
CA SER A 283 9.47 -6.94 -6.49
C SER A 283 9.05 -8.30 -7.03
N GLU A 284 8.28 -9.06 -6.26
CA GLU A 284 7.72 -10.35 -6.69
C GLU A 284 6.25 -10.20 -7.12
N LEU A 285 5.86 -10.92 -8.19
CA LEU A 285 4.61 -10.69 -8.91
C LEU A 285 3.72 -11.75 -8.32
N GLU A 286 2.88 -11.37 -7.36
CA GLU A 286 1.99 -12.36 -6.78
C GLU A 286 0.75 -12.51 -7.64
N THR A 287 0.27 -13.73 -7.67
CA THR A 287 -0.88 -14.15 -8.43
C THR A 287 -1.79 -14.87 -7.46
N TYR A 288 -2.98 -14.33 -7.22
CA TYR A 288 -3.92 -14.88 -6.24
C TYR A 288 -5.27 -15.20 -6.88
N GLY A 289 -5.99 -16.16 -6.29
CA GLY A 289 -7.37 -16.46 -6.69
C GLY A 289 -8.29 -15.32 -6.30
N ALA A 290 -9.14 -14.83 -7.21
CA ALA A 290 -10.08 -13.78 -6.89
C ALA A 290 -10.96 -14.22 -5.71
N PRO A 291 -11.16 -13.36 -4.69
CA PRO A 291 -12.13 -13.64 -3.67
C PRO A 291 -13.50 -13.78 -4.36
N TYR A 292 -14.23 -14.85 -4.01
CA TYR A 292 -15.60 -15.14 -4.45
C TYR A 292 -15.79 -15.72 -5.87
N GLU A 293 -14.76 -15.81 -6.73
CA GLU A 293 -14.87 -16.49 -8.05
C GLU A 293 -13.89 -17.66 -8.20
N MET A 294 -14.43 -18.89 -8.18
CA MET A 294 -13.62 -20.09 -8.40
C MET A 294 -13.02 -20.10 -9.81
N GLY A 295 -11.68 -20.11 -9.88
CA GLY A 295 -10.92 -20.24 -11.12
C GLY A 295 -10.47 -18.92 -11.76
N LEU A 296 -10.89 -17.78 -11.21
CA LEU A 296 -10.34 -16.48 -11.62
C LEU A 296 -9.02 -16.24 -10.88
N THR A 297 -7.99 -15.93 -11.64
CA THR A 297 -6.66 -15.62 -11.13
C THR A 297 -6.36 -14.16 -11.41
N VAL A 298 -6.21 -13.37 -10.35
CA VAL A 298 -5.86 -11.94 -10.42
C VAL A 298 -4.34 -11.82 -10.46
N ARG A 299 -3.85 -11.03 -11.42
CA ARG A 299 -2.44 -10.63 -11.53
C ARG A 299 -2.40 -9.11 -11.43
N GLU A 300 -1.87 -8.60 -10.33
CA GLU A 300 -1.71 -7.17 -10.14
C GLU A 300 -0.52 -6.66 -10.96
N VAL A 301 -0.76 -5.66 -11.81
CA VAL A 301 0.29 -4.94 -12.52
C VAL A 301 0.86 -3.90 -11.58
N ARG A 302 2.15 -4.01 -11.27
CA ARG A 302 2.82 -3.14 -10.30
C ARG A 302 3.05 -1.76 -10.90
N SER A 303 2.62 -0.72 -10.21
CA SER A 303 3.40 0.53 -10.21
C SER A 303 3.85 0.85 -8.79
N LEU A 304 4.85 1.70 -8.71
CA LEU A 304 5.46 2.14 -7.48
C LEU A 304 5.55 3.63 -7.57
N ARG A 305 5.28 4.33 -6.47
CA ARG A 305 5.53 5.76 -6.38
C ARG A 305 6.77 6.01 -5.56
N TRP A 306 7.69 6.75 -6.16
CA TRP A 306 8.86 7.26 -5.44
C TRP A 306 8.53 8.59 -4.77
N TYR A 307 8.91 8.71 -3.51
CA TYR A 307 9.04 9.97 -2.81
C TYR A 307 10.47 10.16 -2.40
N TYR A 308 10.92 11.41 -2.37
CA TYR A 308 12.29 11.71 -2.01
C TYR A 308 12.40 13.07 -1.35
N ARG A 309 13.51 13.27 -0.65
CA ARG A 309 13.92 14.57 -0.13
C ARG A 309 15.44 14.61 -0.13
N ARG A 310 16.01 15.71 -0.63
CA ARG A 310 17.43 15.95 -0.46
C ARG A 310 17.70 16.55 0.92
N SER A 311 18.48 15.88 1.75
CA SER A 311 18.72 16.29 3.13
C SER A 311 19.75 17.41 3.27
N ASP A 312 20.78 17.45 2.42
CA ASP A 312 21.91 18.37 2.56
C ASP A 312 21.65 19.76 1.94
N ALA A 313 20.86 19.84 0.88
CA ALA A 313 20.35 21.10 0.34
C ALA A 313 18.93 20.91 -0.22
N PRO A 314 17.94 20.89 0.68
CA PRO A 314 16.55 20.58 0.35
C PRO A 314 15.92 21.49 -0.75
N ARG A 315 16.31 22.77 -0.80
CA ARG A 315 15.73 23.79 -1.70
C ARG A 315 16.47 23.97 -3.03
N ALA A 316 17.46 23.13 -3.31
CA ALA A 316 18.27 23.28 -4.51
C ALA A 316 17.53 22.75 -5.76
N ASP A 317 17.87 23.27 -6.94
CA ASP A 317 17.28 22.84 -8.21
C ASP A 317 17.49 21.33 -8.49
N HIS A 318 18.54 20.74 -7.91
CA HIS A 318 18.88 19.30 -7.98
C HIS A 318 18.50 18.53 -6.70
N ALA A 319 17.59 19.09 -5.90
CA ALA A 319 16.90 18.35 -4.86
C ALA A 319 15.88 17.36 -5.44
N PHE A 320 15.56 17.52 -6.73
CA PHE A 320 14.54 16.76 -7.44
C PHE A 320 15.10 15.56 -8.21
N PHE A 321 14.33 14.48 -8.27
CA PHE A 321 14.53 13.45 -9.28
C PHE A 321 14.20 14.01 -10.65
N VAL A 322 14.83 13.42 -11.66
CA VAL A 322 14.67 13.85 -13.04
C VAL A 322 14.26 12.68 -13.92
N THR A 323 13.59 13.00 -15.03
CA THR A 323 13.28 12.04 -16.09
C THR A 323 14.54 11.66 -16.87
N ASP A 324 14.42 10.72 -17.80
CA ASP A 324 15.49 10.38 -18.75
C ASP A 324 15.97 11.60 -19.55
N ALA A 325 15.08 12.53 -19.85
CA ALA A 325 15.40 13.78 -20.56
C ALA A 325 16.20 14.77 -19.67
N GLY A 326 16.28 14.53 -18.37
CA GLY A 326 16.90 15.42 -17.39
C GLY A 326 16.00 16.55 -16.91
N ASP A 327 14.72 16.52 -17.28
CA ASP A 327 13.72 17.43 -16.75
C ASP A 327 13.29 16.99 -15.34
N PRO A 328 12.90 17.91 -14.44
CA PRO A 328 12.33 17.54 -13.15
C PRO A 328 11.18 16.55 -13.31
N ALA A 329 11.23 15.43 -12.59
CA ALA A 329 10.21 14.40 -12.67
C ALA A 329 8.88 14.89 -12.08
N GLU A 330 7.81 14.76 -12.85
CA GLU A 330 6.44 15.04 -12.40
C GLU A 330 5.90 13.87 -11.57
N MET A 331 4.78 14.08 -10.87
CA MET A 331 4.17 13.04 -10.03
C MET A 331 3.80 11.75 -10.79
N GLY A 332 3.54 11.85 -12.10
CA GLY A 332 3.31 10.69 -12.97
C GLY A 332 4.60 9.98 -13.38
N ASP A 333 5.71 10.71 -13.57
CA ASP A 333 7.02 10.15 -13.93
C ASP A 333 7.68 9.39 -12.77
N LEU A 334 7.25 9.67 -11.55
CA LEU A 334 7.63 8.92 -10.35
C LEU A 334 6.97 7.54 -10.26
N ASP A 335 6.15 7.18 -11.25
CA ASP A 335 5.63 5.82 -11.41
C ASP A 335 6.60 4.91 -12.22
N ASP A 336 7.61 5.48 -12.90
CA ASP A 336 8.68 4.77 -13.63
C ASP A 336 9.99 4.64 -12.81
N GLN A 337 11.12 4.30 -13.44
CA GLN A 337 12.46 4.25 -12.80
C GLN A 337 13.14 5.64 -12.88
N PRO A 338 12.98 6.53 -11.86
CA PRO A 338 13.50 7.88 -11.95
C PRO A 338 15.02 7.92 -11.84
N ARG A 339 15.60 8.97 -12.42
CA ARG A 339 17.03 9.27 -12.34
C ARG A 339 17.33 10.17 -11.16
N ILE A 340 18.41 9.86 -10.45
CA ILE A 340 19.00 10.72 -9.43
C ILE A 340 20.12 11.52 -10.09
N ASP A 341 20.08 12.86 -9.97
CA ASP A 341 21.13 13.75 -10.48
C ASP A 341 21.91 14.41 -9.33
N PRO A 342 22.81 13.65 -8.66
CA PRO A 342 23.57 14.19 -7.54
C PRO A 342 24.55 15.27 -8.02
N PRO A 343 24.64 16.43 -7.36
CA PRO A 343 25.55 17.51 -7.74
C PRO A 343 27.03 17.21 -7.44
N GLY A 344 27.32 16.12 -6.73
CA GLY A 344 28.64 15.80 -6.24
C GLY A 344 28.65 14.82 -5.07
N ALA A 345 29.86 14.41 -4.70
CA ALA A 345 30.10 13.74 -3.43
C ALA A 345 29.63 14.61 -2.26
N GLY A 346 28.96 13.99 -1.28
CA GLY A 346 28.36 14.66 -0.13
C GLY A 346 26.85 14.86 -0.24
N ALA A 347 26.26 14.69 -1.43
CA ALA A 347 24.81 14.76 -1.61
C ALA A 347 24.10 13.63 -0.86
N VAL A 348 22.99 13.94 -0.19
CA VAL A 348 22.22 13.00 0.63
C VAL A 348 20.75 13.06 0.24
N TYR A 349 20.18 11.92 -0.13
CA TYR A 349 18.77 11.78 -0.49
C TYR A 349 18.11 10.78 0.45
N ARG A 350 17.02 11.16 1.10
CA ARG A 350 16.07 10.22 1.68
C ARG A 350 15.09 9.81 0.60
N ILE A 351 14.82 8.51 0.50
CA ILE A 351 14.00 7.90 -0.54
C ILE A 351 12.97 7.01 0.14
N VAL A 352 11.73 7.10 -0.33
CA VAL A 352 10.61 6.28 0.09
C VAL A 352 9.94 5.72 -1.16
N ALA A 353 10.01 4.41 -1.35
CA ALA A 353 9.30 3.67 -2.39
C ALA A 353 8.01 3.10 -1.80
N VAL A 354 6.88 3.49 -2.39
CA VAL A 354 5.54 3.04 -1.99
C VAL A 354 4.94 2.23 -3.13
N PRO A 355 4.71 0.92 -2.98
CA PRO A 355 3.99 0.15 -3.99
C PRO A 355 2.55 0.65 -4.10
N ARG A 356 2.08 0.77 -5.34
CA ARG A 356 0.74 1.25 -5.68
C ARG A 356 -0.09 0.10 -6.23
N ASP A 357 -1.34 0.05 -5.81
CA ASP A 357 -2.36 -0.74 -6.47
C ASP A 357 -2.85 0.07 -7.69
N HIS A 358 -2.50 -0.36 -8.90
CA HIS A 358 -3.19 0.10 -10.11
C HIS A 358 -4.36 -0.82 -10.38
N ARG A 359 -5.52 -0.37 -9.96
CA ARG A 359 -6.77 -0.73 -10.62
C ARG A 359 -7.18 0.57 -11.31
N ASP A 360 -7.24 0.51 -12.63
CA ASP A 360 -7.38 1.69 -13.48
C ASP A 360 -8.62 2.47 -13.04
N ASP A 361 -8.40 3.76 -12.73
CA ASP A 361 -9.38 4.83 -12.49
C ASP A 361 -9.58 5.22 -11.01
N TRP A 362 -9.02 6.41 -10.66
CA TRP A 362 -9.28 7.26 -9.47
C TRP A 362 -8.33 7.18 -8.25
N VAL A 363 -8.22 8.35 -7.60
CA VAL A 363 -7.23 8.79 -6.62
C VAL A 363 -7.49 8.20 -5.24
N ALA A 364 -7.10 6.94 -5.03
CA ALA A 364 -6.97 6.37 -3.70
C ALA A 364 -5.60 5.70 -3.55
N TYR A 365 -4.74 6.29 -2.71
CA TYR A 365 -3.40 5.78 -2.46
C TYR A 365 -3.48 4.63 -1.46
N HIS A 366 -3.59 3.41 -1.96
CA HIS A 366 -3.45 2.22 -1.15
C HIS A 366 -2.07 1.63 -1.41
N ALA A 367 -1.20 1.65 -0.40
CA ALA A 367 -0.15 0.65 -0.38
C ALA A 367 -0.83 -0.72 -0.13
N VAL A 368 -0.39 -1.79 -0.79
CA VAL A 368 -1.07 -3.12 -0.78
C VAL A 368 -0.78 -3.85 0.54
N PRO A 369 -1.72 -4.31 1.39
CA PRO A 369 -1.49 -4.78 2.78
C PRO A 369 -0.16 -5.55 3.03
N GLY A 370 0.84 -5.08 3.78
CA GLY A 370 2.11 -5.83 3.93
C GLY A 370 3.12 -5.70 2.80
N THR A 371 2.88 -4.80 1.86
CA THR A 371 3.94 -4.11 1.14
C THR A 371 4.91 -3.53 2.17
N GLY A 372 6.12 -4.08 2.20
CA GLY A 372 7.27 -3.37 2.73
C GLY A 372 7.36 -2.04 1.98
N LEU A 373 7.45 -0.95 2.72
CA LEU A 373 7.89 0.32 2.16
C LEU A 373 9.40 0.26 2.03
N GLY A 374 9.93 0.66 0.88
CA GLY A 374 11.37 0.85 0.73
C GLY A 374 11.74 2.21 1.30
N VAL A 375 12.22 2.31 2.53
CA VAL A 375 12.71 3.57 3.09
C VAL A 375 14.22 3.48 3.25
N GLY A 376 14.96 4.46 2.74
CA GLY A 376 16.39 4.54 3.00
C GLY A 376 17.00 5.86 2.61
N VAL A 377 18.28 6.00 2.96
CA VAL A 377 19.06 7.21 2.70
C VAL A 377 20.20 6.86 1.76
N VAL A 378 20.24 7.49 0.60
CA VAL A 378 21.38 7.42 -0.32
C VAL A 378 22.34 8.55 0.02
N ARG A 379 23.59 8.20 0.33
CA ARG A 379 24.69 9.16 0.51
C ARG A 379 25.71 8.96 -0.59
N PHE A 380 25.88 9.97 -1.41
CA PHE A 380 26.94 10.00 -2.41
C PHE A 380 28.27 10.29 -1.73
N VAL A 381 29.26 9.41 -1.90
CA VAL A 381 30.60 9.51 -1.29
C VAL A 381 31.67 9.69 -2.35
N ALA A 382 32.83 10.18 -1.96
CA ALA A 382 33.98 10.21 -2.87
C ALA A 382 34.34 8.77 -3.32
N PRO A 383 34.83 8.59 -4.58
CA PRO A 383 35.23 7.30 -5.13
C PRO A 383 36.19 6.47 -4.28
#